data_AF-A0AAF0THD0-F1
#
_entry.id   AF-A0AAF0THD0-F1
#
_cell.length_a   1.000
_cell.length_b   1.000
_cell.length_c   1.000
_cell.angle_alpha   90.00
_cell.angle_beta   90.00
_cell.angle_gamma   90.00
#
_symmetry.space_group_name_H-M   'P 1'
#
loop_
_entity.id
_entity.type
_entity.pdbx_description
1 polymer ?
#
loop_
_entity_poly.entity_id
_entity_poly.type
_entity_poly.pdbx_seq_one_letter_code
_entity_poly.pdbx_strand_id
1 'polypeptide(L)'
;MVEDDCVSNIIPLPNVHSKTMIKVIEYWKKHSEEGVSKDMLIDFDKAFVNVHHSILVKGKTPEEIRKEFDIKNDFTPEEEEKIRKENAWGF
;
A
#
# COMPACT_ATOMS: atom_id res chain seq x y z
N MET A 1 5.19 30.13 -29.21
CA MET A 1 3.79 30.51 -28.95
C MET A 1 3.25 29.45 -28.01
N VAL A 2 3.26 29.72 -26.71
CA VAL A 2 2.59 28.88 -25.73
C VAL A 2 1.40 29.73 -25.29
N GLU A 3 0.20 29.26 -25.57
CA GLU A 3 -1.04 29.97 -25.24
C GLU A 3 -1.19 30.00 -23.71
N ASP A 4 -0.91 31.17 -23.13
CA ASP A 4 -1.02 31.52 -21.71
C ASP A 4 -2.49 31.68 -21.27
N ASP A 5 -3.32 30.67 -21.49
CA ASP A 5 -4.69 30.70 -20.96
C ASP A 5 -5.17 29.33 -20.48
N CYS A 6 -4.27 28.60 -19.81
CA CYS A 6 -4.59 27.36 -19.12
C CYS A 6 -5.45 27.66 -17.87
N VAL A 7 -6.74 27.90 -18.11
CA VAL A 7 -7.90 27.38 -17.39
C VAL A 7 -7.60 26.93 -15.95
N SER A 8 -7.64 27.87 -15.00
CA SER A 8 -7.59 27.64 -13.53
C SER A 8 -6.45 26.74 -13.02
N ASN A 9 -5.59 27.28 -12.16
CA ASN A 9 -4.49 26.56 -11.48
C ASN A 9 -4.94 25.41 -10.54
N ILE A 10 -6.17 24.93 -10.64
CA ILE A 10 -6.79 23.94 -9.75
C ILE A 10 -7.10 22.69 -10.58
N ILE A 11 -6.36 21.60 -10.31
CA ILE A 11 -6.65 20.27 -10.86
C ILE A 11 -7.49 19.51 -9.83
N PRO A 12 -8.80 19.29 -10.05
CA PRO A 12 -9.63 18.56 -9.10
C PRO A 12 -9.27 17.07 -9.09
N LEU A 13 -9.08 16.51 -7.89
CA LEU A 13 -8.82 15.08 -7.68
C LEU A 13 -9.96 14.46 -6.85
N PRO A 14 -11.12 14.17 -7.45
CA PRO A 14 -12.32 13.76 -6.71
C PRO A 14 -12.18 12.41 -6.00
N ASN A 15 -11.27 11.54 -6.48
CA ASN A 15 -11.06 10.20 -5.95
C ASN A 15 -9.90 10.12 -4.96
N VAL A 16 -9.29 11.25 -4.61
CA VAL A 16 -8.15 11.29 -3.68
C VAL A 16 -8.53 12.12 -2.46
N HIS A 17 -8.59 11.46 -1.31
CA HIS A 17 -8.83 12.12 -0.04
C HIS A 17 -7.61 12.95 0.36
N SER A 18 -7.83 14.08 1.04
CA SER A 18 -6.77 14.99 1.49
C SER A 18 -5.64 14.29 2.26
N LYS A 19 -5.99 13.34 3.14
CA LYS A 19 -5.00 12.55 3.91
C LYS A 19 -4.11 11.68 3.02
N THR A 20 -4.67 11.12 1.94
CA THR A 20 -3.92 10.34 0.95
C THR A 20 -3.04 11.26 0.11
N MET A 21 -3.56 12.41 -0.32
CA MET A 21 -2.82 13.38 -1.11
C MET A 21 -1.58 13.90 -0.37
N ILE A 22 -1.67 14.12 0.95
CA ILE A 22 -0.51 14.51 1.78
C ILE A 22 0.61 13.46 1.69
N LYS A 23 0.27 12.17 1.80
CA LYS A 23 1.26 11.09 1.70
C LYS A 23 1.89 11.00 0.30
N VAL A 24 1.10 11.23 -0.75
CA VAL A 24 1.60 11.26 -2.14
C VAL A 24 2.58 12.40 -2.35
N ILE A 25 2.27 13.60 -1.82
CA ILE A 25 3.16 14.75 -1.88
C ILE A 25 4.46 14.50 -1.11
N GLU A 26 4.38 13.90 0.08
CA GLU A 26 5.55 13.52 0.88
C GLU A 26 6.46 12.55 0.11
N TYR A 27 5.87 11.52 -0.50
CA TYR A 27 6.59 10.55 -1.32
C TYR A 27 7.33 11.21 -2.48
N TRP A 28 6.65 12.11 -3.22
CA TRP A 28 7.26 12.84 -4.34
C TRP A 28 8.38 13.77 -3.89
N LYS A 29 8.19 14.50 -2.78
CA LYS A 29 9.25 15.37 -2.23
C LYS A 29 10.50 14.56 -1.93
N LYS A 30 10.35 13.41 -1.27
CA LYS A 30 11.48 12.53 -0.93
C LYS A 30 12.25 12.06 -2.16
N HIS A 31 11.55 11.72 -3.23
CA HIS A 31 12.15 11.25 -4.49
C HIS A 31 12.71 12.37 -5.37
N SER A 32 12.34 13.63 -5.10
CA SER A 32 12.92 14.80 -5.77
C SER A 32 14.19 15.33 -5.10
N GLU A 33 14.55 14.83 -3.91
CA GLU A 33 15.75 15.26 -3.18
C GLU A 33 17.03 14.86 -3.92
N GLU A 34 17.85 15.85 -4.26
CA GLU A 34 19.17 15.63 -4.85
C GLU A 34 20.14 15.06 -3.81
N GLY A 35 21.06 14.20 -4.25
CA GLY A 35 22.11 13.62 -3.40
C GLY A 35 21.66 12.45 -2.52
N VAL A 36 20.40 12.01 -2.60
CA VAL A 36 19.93 10.79 -1.94
C VAL A 36 20.37 9.56 -2.75
N SER A 37 20.97 8.58 -2.08
CA SER A 37 21.37 7.33 -2.75
C SER A 37 20.15 6.46 -3.07
N LYS A 38 20.29 5.61 -4.09
CA LYS A 38 19.24 4.63 -4.44
C LYS A 38 18.93 3.69 -3.27
N ASP A 39 19.94 3.30 -2.50
CA ASP A 39 19.75 2.41 -1.35
C ASP A 39 18.87 3.06 -0.27
N MET A 40 19.07 4.36 0.00
CA MET A 40 18.22 5.10 0.92
C MET A 40 16.79 5.26 0.41
N LEU A 41 16.59 5.45 -0.90
CA LEU A 41 15.26 5.49 -1.50
C LEU A 41 14.56 4.13 -1.41
N ILE A 42 15.28 3.04 -1.65
CA ILE A 42 14.75 1.67 -1.51
C ILE A 42 14.31 1.40 -0.07
N ASP A 43 15.11 1.80 0.92
CA ASP A 43 14.75 1.63 2.32
C ASP A 43 13.56 2.51 2.72
N PHE A 44 13.48 3.73 2.17
CA PHE A 44 12.32 4.59 2.32
C PHE A 44 11.06 3.97 1.71
N ASP A 45 11.13 3.45 0.48
CA ASP A 45 10.00 2.79 -0.21
C ASP A 45 9.47 1.61 0.61
N LYS A 46 10.37 0.75 1.11
CA LYS A 46 10.01 -0.36 1.98
C LYS A 46 9.32 0.13 3.24
N ALA A 47 9.87 1.14 3.92
CA ALA A 47 9.29 1.68 5.12
C ALA A 47 7.90 2.30 4.85
N PHE A 48 7.77 3.08 3.79
CA PHE A 48 6.53 3.77 3.39
C PHE A 48 5.39 2.79 3.13
N VAL A 49 5.66 1.66 2.43
CA VAL A 49 4.67 0.60 2.19
C VAL A 49 4.38 -0.21 3.46
N ASN A 50 5.41 -0.52 4.26
CA ASN A 50 5.29 -1.39 5.42
C ASN A 50 4.42 -0.82 6.54
N VAL A 51 4.26 0.51 6.64
CA VAL A 51 3.36 1.14 7.63
C VAL A 51 1.95 0.55 7.55
N HIS A 52 1.46 0.23 6.34
CA HIS A 52 0.13 -0.38 6.20
C HIS A 52 0.16 -1.91 6.31
N HIS A 53 1.16 -2.59 5.76
CA HIS A 53 1.21 -4.06 5.79
C HIS A 53 1.33 -4.63 7.21
N SER A 54 2.16 -4.00 8.05
CA SER A 54 2.32 -4.45 9.45
C SER A 54 1.08 -4.19 10.32
N ILE A 55 0.21 -3.25 9.94
CA ILE A 55 -1.02 -2.95 10.69
C ILE A 55 -2.18 -3.83 10.18
N LEU A 56 -2.22 -4.08 8.88
CA LEU A 56 -3.37 -4.72 8.24
C LEU A 56 -3.29 -6.25 8.19
N VAL A 57 -2.08 -6.81 8.12
CA VAL A 57 -1.87 -8.25 7.85
C VAL A 57 -1.08 -8.93 8.97
N LYS A 58 -0.06 -8.26 9.51
CA LYS A 58 0.82 -8.87 10.51
C LYS A 58 0.08 -9.12 11.82
N GLY A 59 0.02 -10.38 12.24
CA GLY A 59 -0.61 -10.80 13.50
C GLY A 59 -2.12 -11.04 13.42
N LYS A 60 -2.76 -10.83 12.26
CA LYS A 60 -4.16 -11.21 12.04
C LYS A 60 -4.25 -12.66 11.55
N THR A 61 -5.33 -13.37 11.91
CA THR A 61 -5.61 -14.69 11.33
C THR A 61 -6.14 -14.56 9.90
N PRO A 62 -6.07 -15.63 9.07
CA PRO A 62 -6.67 -15.63 7.74
C PRO A 62 -8.16 -15.24 7.75
N GLU A 63 -8.90 -15.63 8.78
CA GLU A 63 -10.31 -15.29 8.95
C GLU A 63 -10.52 -13.80 9.25
N GLU A 64 -9.70 -13.20 10.10
CA GLU A 64 -9.75 -11.76 10.40
C GLU A 64 -9.40 -10.91 9.17
N ILE A 65 -8.41 -11.33 8.39
CA ILE A 65 -8.06 -10.69 7.12
C ILE A 65 -9.23 -10.79 6.14
N ARG A 66 -9.82 -11.97 5.97
CA ARG A 66 -10.97 -12.15 5.08
C ARG A 66 -12.14 -11.26 5.48
N LYS A 67 -12.40 -11.13 6.78
CA LYS A 67 -13.46 -10.27 7.30
C LYS A 67 -13.18 -8.78 7.09
N GLU A 68 -11.95 -8.33 7.33
CA GLU A 68 -11.55 -6.92 7.16
C GLU A 68 -11.65 -6.48 5.70
N PHE A 69 -11.23 -7.34 4.78
CA PHE A 69 -11.14 -7.02 3.36
C PHE A 69 -12.37 -7.48 2.55
N ASP A 70 -13.40 -7.98 3.22
CA ASP A 70 -14.62 -8.54 2.59
C ASP A 70 -14.29 -9.60 1.51
N ILE A 71 -13.30 -10.44 1.80
CA ILE A 71 -12.83 -11.49 0.90
C ILE A 71 -13.63 -12.76 1.17
N LYS A 72 -14.36 -13.22 0.15
CA LYS A 72 -15.03 -14.52 0.18
C LYS A 72 -13.99 -15.64 0.22
N ASN A 73 -14.12 -16.55 1.19
CA ASN A 73 -13.35 -17.79 1.18
C ASN A 73 -13.85 -18.69 0.05
N ASP A 74 -12.98 -19.01 -0.91
CA ASP A 74 -13.23 -19.89 -2.04
C ASP A 74 -12.63 -21.29 -1.87
N PHE A 75 -11.88 -21.54 -0.78
CA PHE A 75 -11.35 -22.85 -0.45
C PHE A 75 -12.42 -23.78 0.12
N THR A 76 -12.35 -25.05 -0.26
CA THR A 76 -13.09 -26.10 0.45
C THR A 76 -12.47 -26.35 1.83
N PRO A 77 -13.22 -26.91 2.81
CA PRO A 77 -12.70 -27.21 4.13
C PRO A 77 -11.46 -28.12 4.11
N GLU A 78 -11.42 -29.08 3.18
CA GLU A 78 -10.30 -30.02 3.02
C GLU A 78 -9.03 -29.35 2.49
N GLU A 79 -9.16 -28.46 1.50
CA GLU A 79 -8.04 -27.70 0.95
C GLU A 79 -7.47 -26.73 1.99
N GLU A 80 -8.33 -26.05 2.75
CA GLU A 80 -7.90 -25.13 3.79
C GLU A 80 -7.18 -25.86 4.93
N GLU A 81 -7.62 -27.05 5.32
CA GLU A 81 -6.93 -27.86 6.32
C GLU A 81 -5.56 -28.33 5.80
N LYS A 82 -5.47 -28.72 4.53
CA LYS A 82 -4.20 -29.10 3.90
C LYS A 82 -3.22 -27.92 3.87
N ILE A 83 -3.67 -26.74 3.47
CA ILE A 83 -2.88 -25.51 3.46
C ILE A 83 -2.44 -25.12 4.87
N ARG A 84 -3.31 -25.25 5.88
CA ARG A 84 -2.95 -25.02 7.30
C ARG A 84 -1.88 -26.00 7.77
N LYS A 85 -1.99 -27.29 7.42
CA LYS A 85 -0.99 -28.30 7.77
C LYS A 85 0.34 -28.01 7.08
N GLU A 86 0.35 -27.69 5.79
CA GLU A 86 1.58 -27.39 5.04
C GLU A 86 2.30 -26.15 5.57
N ASN A 87 1.56 -25.07 5.88
CA ASN A 87 2.13 -23.84 6.43
C ASN A 87 2.58 -23.97 7.89
N ALA A 88 2.07 -24.96 8.65
CA ALA A 88 2.48 -25.20 10.03
C ALA A 88 3.92 -25.74 10.16
N TRP A 89 4.47 -26.34 9.10
CA TRP A 89 5.84 -26.87 9.07
C TRP A 89 6.89 -25.87 8.56
N GLY A 90 6.48 -24.64 8.23
CA GLY A 90 7.33 -23.62 7.60
C GLY A 90 7.94 -22.57 8.53
N PHE A 91 7.80 -22.72 9.86
CA PHE A 91 8.32 -21.79 10.87
C PHE A 91 9.29 -22.47 11.84
#